data_AF-F8AGI4-F1
#
_entry.id   AF-F8AGI4-F1
#
_cell.length_a   1.000
_cell.length_b   1.000
_cell.length_c   1.000
_cell.angle_alpha   90.00
_cell.angle_beta   90.00
_cell.angle_gamma   90.00
#
_symmetry.space_group_name_H-M   'P 1'
#
loop_
_entity.id
_entity.type
_entity.pdbx_description
1 polymer ?
#
loop_
_entity_poly.entity_id
_entity_poly.type
_entity_poly.pdbx_seq_one_letter_code
_entity_poly.pdbx_strand_id
1 'polypeptide(L)'
;MPTILKYLGDFRTVARYGEDDVRRMLSDRNMIRHRRKIEACIHNAREFERIIQKYGSFANYLDSFGVSFDDYEGVKKKIRPALIKRFKGIGKVTVYHYLTDLGFEVMKPDRTILRLFYRLGWLKSPEPTDENIDKTIRICREIAEKLNMWIRVVDIMLVAFCQENGNRDLGIERGICTKTPKCDQCRLGEYCEYYQKIQSTKEELMNGSP
;
A
#
# COMPACT_ATOMS: atom_id res chain seq x y z
N MET A 1 -7.74 -15.24 10.49
CA MET A 1 -8.10 -14.34 11.61
C MET A 1 -9.55 -14.59 12.06
N PRO A 2 -9.82 -15.68 12.80
CA PRO A 2 -11.20 -16.07 13.14
C PRO A 2 -11.95 -15.02 13.97
N THR A 3 -11.31 -14.41 14.96
CA THR A 3 -11.96 -13.43 15.87
C THR A 3 -12.40 -12.15 15.15
N ILE A 4 -11.60 -11.66 14.21
CA ILE A 4 -11.99 -10.46 13.43
C ILE A 4 -13.22 -10.79 12.58
N LEU A 5 -13.25 -11.93 11.91
CA LEU A 5 -14.40 -12.32 11.08
C LEU A 5 -15.65 -12.57 11.94
N LYS A 6 -15.49 -13.13 13.14
CA LYS A 6 -16.58 -13.31 14.11
C LYS A 6 -17.30 -11.99 14.40
N TYR A 7 -16.57 -10.90 14.66
CA TYR A 7 -17.19 -9.61 15.00
C TYR A 7 -17.45 -8.72 13.78
N LEU A 8 -16.54 -8.69 12.81
CA LEU A 8 -16.49 -7.71 11.73
C LEU A 8 -16.71 -8.31 10.34
N GLY A 9 -17.12 -9.57 10.24
CA GLY A 9 -17.24 -10.30 8.96
C GLY A 9 -18.46 -9.94 8.11
N ASP A 10 -19.52 -9.37 8.71
CA ASP A 10 -20.71 -8.90 7.99
C ASP A 10 -20.94 -7.41 8.25
N PHE A 11 -20.81 -6.60 7.20
CA PHE A 11 -20.97 -5.16 7.32
C PHE A 11 -22.39 -4.75 7.75
N ARG A 12 -23.44 -5.53 7.42
CA ARG A 12 -24.82 -5.21 7.82
C ARG A 12 -25.01 -5.32 9.33
N THR A 13 -24.45 -6.38 9.92
CA THR A 13 -24.39 -6.55 11.37
C THR A 13 -23.55 -5.45 12.01
N VAL A 14 -22.36 -5.20 11.47
CA VAL A 14 -21.40 -4.21 12.01
C VAL A 14 -21.96 -2.78 11.96
N ALA A 15 -22.75 -2.43 10.95
CA ALA A 15 -23.36 -1.11 10.82
C ALA A 15 -24.29 -0.78 12.02
N ARG A 16 -24.87 -1.80 12.65
CA ARG A 16 -25.78 -1.69 13.80
C ARG A 16 -25.07 -1.64 15.15
N TYR A 17 -23.76 -1.90 15.19
CA TYR A 17 -23.02 -1.93 16.46
C TYR A 17 -23.04 -0.59 17.19
N GLY A 18 -23.18 -0.67 18.51
CA GLY A 18 -23.13 0.43 19.45
C GLY A 18 -21.95 0.33 20.42
N GLU A 19 -21.99 1.15 21.47
CA GLU A 19 -20.93 1.22 22.48
C GLU A 19 -20.71 -0.11 23.21
N ASP A 20 -21.77 -0.85 23.49
CA ASP A 20 -21.68 -2.16 24.13
C ASP A 20 -20.92 -3.19 23.28
N ASP A 21 -21.11 -3.17 21.97
CA ASP A 21 -20.38 -4.05 21.05
C ASP A 21 -18.89 -3.68 21.00
N VAL A 22 -18.57 -2.37 21.04
CA VAL A 22 -17.19 -1.87 21.14
C VAL A 22 -16.55 -2.36 22.43
N ARG A 23 -17.22 -2.21 23.58
CA ARG A 23 -16.73 -2.71 24.87
C ARG A 23 -16.51 -4.22 24.84
N ARG A 24 -17.48 -4.98 24.33
CA ARG A 24 -17.39 -6.45 24.18
C ARG A 24 -16.19 -6.87 23.33
N MET A 25 -15.96 -6.20 22.20
CA MET A 25 -14.80 -6.46 21.34
C MET A 25 -13.47 -6.11 22.02
N LEU A 26 -13.41 -5.00 22.78
CA LEU A 26 -12.20 -4.60 23.50
C LEU A 26 -11.84 -5.56 24.65
N SER A 27 -12.83 -6.22 25.25
CA SER A 27 -12.63 -7.25 26.29
C SER A 27 -12.17 -8.60 25.74
N ASP A 28 -12.37 -8.88 24.45
CA ASP A 28 -11.93 -10.12 23.83
C ASP A 28 -10.40 -10.13 23.64
N ARG A 29 -9.72 -11.07 24.31
CA ARG A 29 -8.25 -11.12 24.34
C ARG A 29 -7.63 -11.34 22.97
N ASN A 30 -8.35 -11.98 22.06
CA ASN A 30 -7.91 -12.32 20.70
C ASN A 30 -8.28 -11.23 19.68
N MET A 31 -9.00 -10.19 20.09
CA MET A 31 -9.42 -9.10 19.23
C MET A 31 -8.35 -8.00 19.17
N ILE A 32 -8.37 -7.23 18.09
CA ILE A 32 -7.53 -6.03 17.94
C ILE A 32 -7.94 -5.03 19.04
N ARG A 33 -7.04 -4.81 20.02
CA ARG A 33 -7.25 -3.86 21.12
C ARG A 33 -6.95 -2.41 20.72
N HIS A 34 -7.57 -1.97 19.64
CA HIS A 34 -7.41 -0.62 19.13
C HIS A 34 -8.77 0.00 18.85
N ARG A 35 -9.34 0.66 19.86
CA ARG A 35 -10.69 1.22 19.83
C ARG A 35 -11.00 2.02 18.57
N ARG A 36 -10.12 2.96 18.18
CA ARG A 36 -10.31 3.77 16.95
C ARG A 36 -10.42 2.94 15.67
N LYS A 37 -9.81 1.74 15.60
CA LYS A 37 -9.93 0.85 14.43
C LYS A 37 -11.29 0.17 14.40
N ILE A 38 -11.77 -0.29 15.56
CA ILE A 38 -13.11 -0.87 15.70
C ILE A 38 -14.17 0.16 15.31
N GLU A 39 -14.08 1.37 15.89
CA GLU A 39 -15.00 2.47 15.57
C GLU A 39 -14.95 2.86 14.09
N ALA A 40 -13.76 2.87 13.48
CA ALA A 40 -13.61 3.08 12.04
C ALA A 40 -14.31 2.00 11.21
N CYS A 41 -14.21 0.72 11.59
CA CYS A 41 -14.93 -0.36 10.93
C CYS A 41 -16.46 -0.18 11.03
N ILE A 42 -16.97 0.21 12.19
CA ILE A 42 -18.41 0.49 12.39
C ILE A 42 -18.86 1.67 11.53
N HIS A 43 -18.12 2.78 11.52
CA HIS A 43 -18.40 3.92 10.64
C HIS A 43 -18.40 3.50 9.16
N ASN A 44 -17.38 2.76 8.74
CA ASN A 44 -17.24 2.33 7.35
C ASN A 44 -18.36 1.38 6.92
N ALA A 45 -18.82 0.50 7.80
CA ALA A 45 -19.94 -0.38 7.53
C ALA A 45 -21.24 0.39 7.28
N ARG A 46 -21.49 1.45 8.08
CA ARG A 46 -22.64 2.36 7.86
C ARG A 46 -22.52 3.13 6.55
N GLU A 47 -21.33 3.61 6.20
CA GLU A 47 -21.10 4.25 4.89
C GLU A 47 -21.34 3.28 3.73
N PHE A 48 -20.90 2.03 3.87
CA PHE A 48 -21.10 0.99 2.86
C PHE A 48 -22.60 0.68 2.66
N GLU A 49 -23.37 0.59 3.75
CA GLU A 49 -24.82 0.42 3.69
C GLU A 49 -25.51 1.60 2.96
N ARG A 50 -25.13 2.85 3.28
CA ARG A 50 -25.65 4.04 2.57
C ARG A 50 -25.31 4.03 1.08
N ILE A 51 -24.11 3.58 0.72
CA ILE A 51 -23.72 3.43 -0.69
C ILE A 51 -24.64 2.42 -1.38
N ILE A 52 -24.83 1.25 -0.79
CA ILE A 52 -25.67 0.20 -1.38
C ILE A 52 -27.11 0.67 -1.52
N GLN A 53 -27.66 1.36 -0.51
CA GLN A 53 -29.01 1.94 -0.59
C GLN A 53 -29.16 2.95 -1.74
N LYS A 54 -28.13 3.77 -1.99
CA LYS A 54 -28.18 4.82 -3.01
C LYS A 54 -27.84 4.33 -4.43
N TYR A 55 -26.87 3.44 -4.56
CA TYR A 55 -26.29 3.04 -5.85
C TYR A 55 -26.63 1.59 -6.23
N GLY A 56 -27.27 0.82 -5.35
CA GLY A 56 -27.59 -0.60 -5.53
C GLY A 56 -26.41 -1.55 -5.23
N SER A 57 -25.18 -1.11 -5.48
CA SER A 57 -23.97 -1.87 -5.16
C SER A 57 -22.76 -0.94 -4.97
N PHE A 58 -21.68 -1.47 -4.39
CA PHE A 58 -20.43 -0.72 -4.31
C PHE A 58 -19.74 -0.58 -5.68
N ALA A 59 -19.89 -1.58 -6.57
CA ALA A 59 -19.40 -1.51 -7.95
C ALA A 59 -20.06 -0.33 -8.70
N ASN A 60 -21.40 -0.24 -8.67
CA ASN A 60 -22.15 0.86 -9.28
C ASN A 60 -21.75 2.23 -8.72
N TYR A 61 -21.37 2.29 -7.44
CA TYR A 61 -20.83 3.51 -6.85
C TYR A 61 -19.48 3.91 -7.45
N LEU A 62 -18.58 2.95 -7.69
CA LEU A 62 -17.32 3.21 -8.40
C LEU A 62 -17.57 3.57 -9.87
N ASP A 63 -18.50 2.88 -10.54
CA ASP A 63 -18.87 3.17 -11.93
C ASP A 63 -19.45 4.57 -12.09
N SER A 64 -20.15 5.09 -11.07
CA SER A 64 -20.73 6.44 -11.08
C SER A 64 -19.71 7.58 -11.25
N PHE A 65 -18.41 7.29 -11.07
CA PHE A 65 -17.34 8.27 -11.32
C PHE A 65 -16.95 8.37 -12.80
N GLY A 66 -17.37 7.42 -13.65
CA GLY A 66 -16.98 7.33 -15.06
C GLY A 66 -15.47 7.25 -15.22
N VAL A 67 -14.85 6.29 -14.53
CA VAL A 67 -13.40 6.05 -14.51
C VAL A 67 -13.19 4.56 -14.79
N SER A 68 -12.44 4.24 -15.83
CA SER A 68 -12.06 2.85 -16.16
C SER A 68 -10.96 2.35 -15.22
N PHE A 69 -10.77 1.03 -15.18
CA PHE A 69 -9.78 0.40 -14.29
C PHE A 69 -8.34 0.83 -14.59
N ASP A 70 -8.04 1.15 -15.85
CA ASP A 70 -6.73 1.59 -16.35
C ASP A 70 -6.52 3.12 -16.27
N ASP A 71 -7.57 3.91 -16.02
CA ASP A 71 -7.52 5.38 -15.93
C ASP A 71 -6.97 5.86 -14.57
N TYR A 72 -5.64 5.91 -14.47
CA TYR A 72 -4.96 6.41 -13.29
C TYR A 72 -5.34 7.85 -12.92
N GLU A 73 -5.55 8.73 -13.91
CA GLU A 73 -5.84 10.13 -13.65
C GLU A 73 -7.25 10.31 -13.08
N GLY A 74 -8.24 9.59 -13.62
CA GLY A 74 -9.58 9.50 -13.07
C GLY A 74 -9.58 8.92 -11.67
N VAL A 75 -8.82 7.84 -11.42
CA VAL A 75 -8.66 7.28 -10.07
C VAL A 75 -8.10 8.33 -9.11
N LYS A 76 -7.02 9.01 -9.48
CA LYS A 76 -6.35 10.00 -8.64
C LYS A 76 -7.23 11.21 -8.33
N LYS A 77 -7.97 11.72 -9.33
CA LYS A 77 -8.74 12.97 -9.23
C LYS A 77 -10.16 12.77 -8.70
N LYS A 78 -10.78 11.62 -8.94
CA LYS A 78 -12.19 11.37 -8.60
C LYS A 78 -12.35 10.33 -7.48
N ILE A 79 -11.93 9.09 -7.72
CA ILE A 79 -12.20 7.97 -6.81
C ILE A 79 -11.42 8.12 -5.51
N ARG A 80 -10.11 8.36 -5.59
CA ARG A 80 -9.22 8.50 -4.42
C ARG A 80 -9.72 9.52 -3.39
N PRO A 81 -9.96 10.79 -3.74
CA PRO A 81 -10.42 11.78 -2.76
C PRO A 81 -11.81 11.44 -2.22
N ALA A 82 -12.70 10.85 -3.03
CA ALA A 82 -14.01 10.43 -2.58
C ALA A 82 -13.94 9.33 -1.51
N LEU A 83 -13.12 8.30 -1.72
CA LEU A 83 -12.94 7.21 -0.76
C LEU A 83 -12.26 7.68 0.52
N ILE A 84 -11.21 8.51 0.43
CA ILE A 84 -10.51 9.07 1.61
C ILE A 84 -11.47 9.93 2.44
N LYS A 85 -12.32 10.74 1.80
CA LYS A 85 -13.28 11.59 2.49
C LYS A 85 -14.35 10.78 3.22
N ARG A 86 -14.82 9.69 2.58
CA ARG A 86 -15.96 8.91 3.08
C ARG A 86 -15.57 7.94 4.19
N PHE A 87 -14.47 7.21 4.02
CA PHE A 87 -14.11 6.09 4.87
C PHE A 87 -13.02 6.46 5.88
N LYS A 88 -13.19 6.02 7.13
CA LYS A 88 -12.21 6.18 8.20
C LYS A 88 -11.13 5.11 8.09
N GLY A 89 -9.89 5.49 8.35
CA GLY A 89 -8.73 4.58 8.25
C GLY A 89 -8.25 4.31 6.81
N ILE A 90 -8.92 4.87 5.79
CA ILE A 90 -8.45 4.86 4.40
C ILE A 90 -7.64 6.14 4.15
N GLY A 91 -6.31 6.01 4.23
CA GLY A 91 -5.38 7.12 3.96
C GLY A 91 -4.89 7.16 2.50
N LYS A 92 -4.04 8.15 2.20
CA LYS A 92 -3.47 8.41 0.86
C LYS A 92 -2.75 7.24 0.18
N VAL A 93 -2.19 6.31 0.97
CA VAL A 93 -1.57 5.07 0.46
C VAL A 93 -2.55 3.91 0.49
N THR A 94 -3.31 3.74 1.57
CA THR A 94 -4.25 2.63 1.77
C THR A 94 -5.33 2.58 0.69
N VAL A 95 -5.78 3.74 0.20
CA VAL A 95 -6.77 3.80 -0.88
C VAL A 95 -6.29 3.08 -2.14
N TYR A 96 -5.02 3.19 -2.50
CA TYR A 96 -4.47 2.49 -3.67
C TYR A 96 -4.35 0.99 -3.43
N HIS A 97 -4.03 0.56 -2.20
CA HIS A 97 -4.08 -0.86 -1.85
C HIS A 97 -5.47 -1.44 -2.09
N TYR A 98 -6.49 -0.75 -1.56
CA TYR A 98 -7.88 -1.17 -1.72
C TYR A 98 -8.31 -1.21 -3.19
N LEU A 99 -7.95 -0.20 -3.98
CA LEU A 99 -8.28 -0.16 -5.41
C LEU A 99 -7.54 -1.22 -6.23
N THR A 100 -6.31 -1.54 -5.86
CA THR A 100 -5.55 -2.65 -6.47
C THR A 100 -6.28 -3.98 -6.26
N ASP A 101 -6.79 -4.21 -5.04
CA ASP A 101 -7.54 -5.44 -4.72
C ASP A 101 -8.91 -5.50 -5.43
N LEU A 102 -9.43 -4.36 -5.89
CA LEU A 102 -10.64 -4.26 -6.72
C LEU A 102 -10.36 -4.34 -8.23
N GLY A 103 -9.09 -4.51 -8.63
CA GLY A 103 -8.70 -4.68 -10.03
C GLY A 103 -8.34 -3.40 -10.80
N PHE A 104 -8.27 -2.24 -10.13
CA PHE A 104 -7.74 -1.04 -10.79
C PHE A 104 -6.24 -1.21 -11.05
N GLU A 105 -5.76 -0.72 -12.19
CA GLU A 105 -4.35 -0.74 -12.60
C GLU A 105 -3.54 0.35 -11.88
N VAL A 106 -3.60 0.28 -10.56
CA VAL A 106 -2.80 1.04 -9.62
C VAL A 106 -2.03 0.07 -8.74
N MET A 107 -1.10 0.60 -7.96
CA MET A 107 -0.38 -0.18 -6.97
C MET A 107 -0.26 0.61 -5.69
N LYS A 108 0.04 -0.06 -4.58
CA LYS A 108 0.19 0.57 -3.27
C LYS A 108 1.61 1.08 -3.04
N PRO A 109 1.89 2.40 -3.10
CA PRO A 109 3.23 2.93 -2.90
C PRO A 109 3.59 2.91 -1.40
N ASP A 110 3.94 1.72 -0.91
CA ASP A 110 4.22 1.52 0.49
C ASP A 110 5.62 2.03 0.87
N ARG A 111 5.92 2.02 2.17
CA ARG A 111 7.19 2.53 2.70
C ARG A 111 8.41 1.77 2.18
N THR A 112 8.24 0.53 1.73
CA THR A 112 9.34 -0.29 1.21
C THR A 112 9.70 0.12 -0.20
N ILE A 113 8.70 0.33 -1.06
CA ILE A 113 8.89 0.82 -2.43
C ILE A 113 9.38 2.27 -2.42
N LEU A 114 8.79 3.13 -1.57
CA LEU A 114 9.25 4.52 -1.42
C LEU A 114 10.72 4.59 -0.96
N ARG A 115 11.14 3.71 -0.04
CA ARG A 115 12.54 3.60 0.38
C ARG A 115 13.43 3.14 -0.77
N LEU A 116 13.00 2.15 -1.55
CA LEU A 116 13.74 1.69 -2.73
C LEU A 116 13.97 2.84 -3.71
N PHE A 117 12.91 3.54 -4.10
CA PHE A 117 13.00 4.60 -5.11
C PHE A 117 13.78 5.82 -4.60
N TYR A 118 13.72 6.11 -3.29
CA TYR A 118 14.62 7.07 -2.67
C TYR A 118 16.09 6.63 -2.77
N ARG A 119 16.40 5.36 -2.45
CA ARG A 119 17.78 4.82 -2.54
C ARG A 119 18.32 4.79 -3.96
N LEU A 120 17.45 4.56 -4.95
CA LEU A 120 17.80 4.63 -6.38
C LEU A 120 17.98 6.07 -6.89
N GLY A 121 17.70 7.10 -6.08
CA GLY A 121 17.77 8.50 -6.51
C GLY A 121 16.51 8.99 -7.24
N TRP A 122 15.50 8.14 -7.43
CA TRP A 122 14.29 8.49 -8.16
C TRP A 122 13.34 9.37 -7.35
N LEU A 123 13.42 9.33 -6.01
CA LEU A 123 12.68 10.22 -5.11
C LEU A 123 13.65 11.08 -4.30
N LYS A 124 13.21 12.29 -3.93
CA LYS A 124 13.99 13.19 -3.05
C LYS A 124 13.94 12.79 -1.58
N SER A 125 12.91 12.06 -1.18
CA SER A 125 12.74 11.52 0.17
C SER A 125 11.90 10.23 0.13
N PRO A 126 11.96 9.38 1.15
CA PRO A 126 11.13 8.18 1.25
C PRO A 126 9.73 8.47 1.84
N GLU A 127 9.42 9.73 2.14
CA GLU A 127 8.15 10.10 2.76
C GLU A 127 6.98 9.94 1.79
N PRO A 128 5.82 9.44 2.24
CA PRO A 128 4.67 9.20 1.37
C PRO A 128 3.93 10.50 1.05
N THR A 129 4.59 11.52 0.51
CA THR A 129 3.95 12.76 0.01
C THR A 129 3.07 12.45 -1.21
N ASP A 130 2.11 13.31 -1.53
CA ASP A 130 1.27 13.11 -2.72
C ASP A 130 2.11 13.08 -4.01
N GLU A 131 3.17 13.89 -4.06
CA GLU A 131 4.16 13.90 -5.15
C GLU A 131 4.91 12.56 -5.25
N ASN A 132 5.47 12.06 -4.14
CA ASN A 132 6.22 10.81 -4.15
C ASN A 132 5.31 9.61 -4.47
N ILE A 133 4.08 9.62 -3.98
CA ILE A 133 3.05 8.62 -4.29
C ILE A 133 2.73 8.63 -5.79
N ASP A 134 2.47 9.80 -6.38
CA ASP A 134 2.15 9.93 -7.80
C ASP A 134 3.32 9.48 -8.67
N LYS A 135 4.53 9.97 -8.38
CA LYS A 135 5.75 9.59 -9.08
C LYS A 135 6.03 8.08 -9.00
N THR A 136 5.84 7.48 -7.83
CA THR A 136 6.04 6.03 -7.64
C THR A 136 5.08 5.21 -8.50
N ILE A 137 3.79 5.55 -8.48
CA ILE A 137 2.79 4.82 -9.27
C ILE A 137 3.07 4.97 -10.77
N ARG A 138 3.46 6.18 -11.22
CA ARG A 138 3.82 6.43 -12.62
C ARG A 138 5.03 5.61 -13.08
N ILE A 139 6.10 5.58 -12.29
CA ILE A 139 7.28 4.77 -12.59
C ILE A 139 6.89 3.29 -12.70
N CYS A 140 6.09 2.77 -11.75
CA CYS A 140 5.68 1.37 -11.80
C CYS A 140 4.74 1.06 -12.98
N ARG A 141 3.90 2.01 -13.41
CA ARG A 141 3.10 1.88 -14.64
C ARG A 141 3.99 1.82 -15.88
N GLU A 142 5.01 2.67 -15.96
CA GLU A 142 5.98 2.64 -17.07
C GLU A 142 6.75 1.32 -17.12
N ILE A 143 7.18 0.80 -15.95
CA ILE A 143 7.81 -0.52 -15.85
C ILE A 143 6.86 -1.61 -16.34
N ALA A 144 5.60 -1.59 -15.89
CA ALA A 144 4.59 -2.57 -16.27
C ALA A 144 4.35 -2.56 -17.79
N GLU A 145 4.20 -1.37 -18.39
CA GLU A 145 4.02 -1.19 -19.82
C GLU A 145 5.22 -1.69 -20.62
N LYS A 146 6.44 -1.29 -20.25
CA LYS A 146 7.68 -1.71 -20.94
C LYS A 146 7.92 -3.21 -20.87
N LEU A 147 7.51 -3.86 -19.79
CA LEU A 147 7.63 -5.31 -19.62
C LEU A 147 6.43 -6.08 -20.19
N ASN A 148 5.38 -5.39 -20.66
CA ASN A 148 4.10 -5.98 -21.05
C ASN A 148 3.52 -6.88 -19.93
N MET A 149 3.53 -6.36 -18.70
CA MET A 149 3.08 -7.05 -17.50
C MET A 149 2.01 -6.26 -16.78
N TRP A 150 1.19 -6.94 -15.97
CA TRP A 150 0.24 -6.27 -15.11
C TRP A 150 0.98 -5.54 -13.99
N ILE A 151 0.56 -4.31 -13.66
CA ILE A 151 1.20 -3.51 -12.60
C ILE A 151 1.21 -4.23 -11.24
N ARG A 152 0.24 -5.11 -10.98
CA ARG A 152 0.20 -5.95 -9.78
C ARG A 152 1.39 -6.90 -9.68
N VAL A 153 1.91 -7.40 -10.81
CA VAL A 153 3.10 -8.26 -10.79
C VAL A 153 4.33 -7.44 -10.43
N VAL A 154 4.45 -6.22 -10.97
CA VAL A 154 5.51 -5.27 -10.60
C VAL A 154 5.46 -4.97 -9.10
N ASP A 155 4.28 -4.68 -8.56
CA ASP A 155 4.05 -4.46 -7.12
C ASP A 155 4.54 -5.66 -6.28
N ILE A 156 4.10 -6.88 -6.60
CA ILE A 156 4.48 -8.09 -5.86
C ILE A 156 6.00 -8.32 -5.92
N MET A 157 6.62 -8.15 -7.09
CA MET A 157 8.06 -8.32 -7.26
C MET A 157 8.86 -7.29 -6.46
N LEU A 158 8.48 -6.00 -6.53
CA LEU A 158 9.15 -4.94 -5.78
C LEU A 158 8.98 -5.14 -4.27
N VAL A 159 7.79 -5.54 -3.81
CA VAL A 159 7.55 -5.87 -2.41
C VAL A 159 8.44 -7.03 -1.95
N ALA A 160 8.50 -8.12 -2.71
CA ALA A 160 9.37 -9.26 -2.40
C ALA A 160 10.85 -8.85 -2.35
N PHE A 161 11.27 -7.96 -3.26
CA PHE A 161 12.63 -7.43 -3.29
C PHE A 161 12.96 -6.57 -2.06
N CYS A 162 11.97 -5.88 -1.47
CA CYS A 162 12.18 -4.87 -0.42
C CYS A 162 11.82 -5.33 1.01
N GLN A 163 11.20 -6.49 1.19
CA GLN A 163 10.82 -7.02 2.50
C GLN A 163 11.81 -8.07 3.02
N GLU A 164 12.04 -8.11 4.34
CA GLU A 164 13.04 -9.01 4.95
C GLU A 164 12.80 -10.48 4.60
N ASN A 165 11.54 -10.91 4.63
CA ASN A 165 11.14 -12.30 4.42
C ASN A 165 10.94 -12.66 2.94
N GLY A 166 11.25 -11.75 2.02
CA GLY A 166 11.03 -11.96 0.58
C GLY A 166 9.57 -12.32 0.25
N ASN A 167 9.42 -13.27 -0.66
CA ASN A 167 8.16 -13.92 -1.01
C ASN A 167 8.44 -15.39 -1.37
N ARG A 168 8.11 -16.32 -0.47
CA ARG A 168 8.37 -17.76 -0.65
C ARG A 168 7.57 -18.36 -1.79
N ASP A 169 6.37 -17.85 -2.07
CA ASP A 169 5.53 -18.32 -3.17
C ASP A 169 6.18 -18.03 -4.54
N LEU A 170 7.08 -17.05 -4.59
CA LEU A 170 7.90 -16.71 -5.76
C LEU A 170 9.33 -17.28 -5.69
N GLY A 171 9.64 -18.13 -4.72
CA GLY A 171 10.99 -18.65 -4.51
C GLY A 171 12.00 -17.61 -4.00
N ILE A 172 11.55 -16.45 -3.52
CA ILE A 172 12.40 -15.40 -2.97
C ILE A 172 12.44 -15.54 -1.45
N GLU A 173 13.43 -16.25 -0.90
CA GLU A 173 13.49 -16.53 0.54
C GLU A 173 13.75 -15.30 1.40
N ARG A 174 14.51 -14.33 0.88
CA ARG A 174 14.89 -13.10 1.58
C ARG A 174 14.99 -11.94 0.59
N GLY A 175 14.51 -10.76 0.99
CA GLY A 175 14.68 -9.55 0.19
C GLY A 175 16.14 -9.09 0.10
N ILE A 176 16.37 -8.13 -0.81
CA ILE A 176 17.68 -7.52 -1.09
C ILE A 176 17.72 -6.07 -0.61
N CYS A 177 16.77 -5.23 -1.01
CA CYS A 177 16.73 -3.81 -0.63
C CYS A 177 15.88 -3.58 0.64
N THR A 178 16.17 -4.35 1.68
CA THR A 178 15.41 -4.35 2.94
C THR A 178 15.83 -3.19 3.84
N LYS A 179 15.48 -3.18 5.14
CA LYS A 179 16.00 -2.13 6.04
C LYS A 179 17.52 -2.24 6.17
N THR A 180 18.03 -3.47 6.18
CA THR A 180 19.46 -3.81 6.15
C THR A 180 19.81 -4.39 4.77
N PRO A 181 20.10 -3.55 3.77
CA PRO A 181 20.19 -4.01 2.39
C PRO A 181 21.44 -4.84 2.13
N LYS A 182 21.31 -5.85 1.28
CA LYS A 182 22.44 -6.67 0.79
C LYS A 182 22.98 -6.09 -0.51
N CYS A 183 23.56 -4.89 -0.43
CA CYS A 183 23.92 -4.14 -1.63
C CYS A 183 24.91 -4.87 -2.55
N ASP A 184 25.84 -5.64 -1.98
CA ASP A 184 26.81 -6.43 -2.75
C ASP A 184 26.16 -7.54 -3.59
N GLN A 185 24.92 -7.94 -3.26
CA GLN A 185 24.12 -8.92 -3.99
C GLN A 185 23.09 -8.26 -4.92
N CYS A 186 22.99 -6.93 -4.90
CA CYS A 186 21.96 -6.18 -5.61
C CYS A 186 22.37 -5.90 -7.06
N ARG A 187 21.62 -6.45 -8.02
CA ARG A 187 21.83 -6.20 -9.45
C ARG A 187 21.58 -4.74 -9.88
N LEU A 188 20.94 -3.94 -9.02
CA LEU A 188 20.75 -2.51 -9.25
C LEU A 188 21.90 -1.66 -8.72
N GLY A 189 22.96 -2.27 -8.17
CA GLY A 189 24.05 -1.57 -7.47
C GLY A 189 24.68 -0.46 -8.31
N GLU A 190 24.97 -0.73 -9.58
CA GLU A 190 25.57 0.23 -10.51
C GLU A 190 24.69 1.47 -10.76
N TYR A 191 23.36 1.31 -10.65
CA TYR A 191 22.37 2.37 -10.84
C TYR A 191 21.87 2.98 -9.52
N CYS A 192 22.35 2.52 -8.37
CA CYS A 192 21.81 2.87 -7.06
C CYS A 192 22.65 3.95 -6.38
N GLU A 193 22.13 5.18 -6.32
CA GLU A 193 22.81 6.30 -5.64
C GLU A 193 23.19 6.00 -4.18
N TYR A 194 22.33 5.30 -3.44
CA TYR A 194 22.61 4.92 -2.05
C TYR A 194 23.83 3.99 -1.94
N TYR A 195 23.97 3.05 -2.86
CA TYR A 195 25.10 2.12 -2.83
C TYR A 195 26.40 2.80 -3.27
N GLN A 196 26.35 3.64 -4.30
CA GLN A 196 27.49 4.45 -4.74
C GLN A 196 28.02 5.31 -3.58
N LYS A 197 27.13 5.98 -2.82
CA LYS A 197 27.52 6.76 -1.63
C LYS A 197 28.22 5.92 -0.56
N ILE A 198 27.73 4.70 -0.30
CA ILE A 198 28.38 3.77 0.66
C ILE A 198 29.79 3.42 0.20
N GLN A 199 29.99 3.15 -1.09
CA GLN A 199 31.30 2.78 -1.62
C GLN A 199 32.28 3.94 -1.52
N SER A 200 31.88 5.16 -1.89
CA SER A 200 32.74 6.35 -1.75
C SER A 200 33.17 6.58 -0.30
N THR A 201 32.26 6.46 0.68
CA THR A 201 32.61 6.59 2.09
C THR A 201 33.57 5.49 2.58
N LYS A 202 33.42 4.25 2.09
CA LYS A 202 34.35 3.16 2.42
C LYS A 202 35.75 3.42 1.85
N GLU A 203 35.83 3.90 0.61
CA GLU A 203 37.11 4.26 -0.04
C GLU A 203 37.81 5.41 0.71
N GLU A 204 37.08 6.45 1.11
CA GLU A 204 37.61 7.56 1.92
C GLU A 204 38.17 7.08 3.27
N LEU A 205 37.48 6.16 3.95
CA LEU A 205 37.95 5.60 5.22
C LEU A 205 39.19 4.70 5.07
N MET A 206 39.29 3.93 3.98
CA MET A 206 40.47 3.10 3.71
C MET A 206 41.68 3.92 3.27
N ASN A 207 41.47 5.01 2.52
CA ASN A 207 42.55 5.90 2.04
C ASN A 207 42.96 6.95 3.09
N GLY A 208 42.18 7.14 4.15
CA GLY A 208 42.43 8.10 5.24
C GLY A 208 42.99 7.49 6.53
N SER A 209 43.33 6.19 6.55
CA SER A 209 44.03 5.56 7.68
C SER A 209 45.55 5.59 7.45
N PRO A 210 46.35 6.07 8.42
CA PRO A 210 47.80 6.27 8.27
C PRO A 210 48.59 4.98 8.05
#